data_AF-A0A024ULP8-F1
#
_entry.id   AF-A0A024ULP8-F1
#
_cell.length_a   1.000
_cell.length_b   1.000
_cell.length_c   1.000
_cell.angle_alpha   90.00
_cell.angle_beta   90.00
_cell.angle_gamma   90.00
#
_symmetry.space_group_name_H-M   'P 1'
#
loop_
_entity.id
_entity.type
_entity.pdbx_description
1 polymer ?
#
loop_
_entity_poly.entity_id
_entity_poly.type
_entity_poly.pdbx_seq_one_letter_code
_entity_poly.pdbx_strand_id
1 'polypeptide(L)'
;MMLALLLPALLVVVAQVPVPASPPGYTIGNGSAEASVQLEVFVDLLCPYSKDAFGALKRLVHHASPSRFRLRVHPFPLPYHHQAYSVAQASETIHLATKRHNFDGQANVTAQLAQLAHQTFPRLTSEQWEDGMSGHGGTARDSDMRVAWKYACSRGVTGTPTFFLNDVVVDDP
;
A
#
# COMPACT_ATOMS: atom_id res chain seq x y z
N MET A 1 1.10 -14.64 -49.94
CA MET A 1 1.69 -13.48 -49.22
C MET A 1 0.74 -12.84 -48.18
N MET A 2 -0.21 -13.59 -47.58
CA MET A 2 -1.16 -13.04 -46.58
C MET A 2 -1.11 -13.75 -45.22
N LEU A 3 -0.09 -14.59 -44.98
CA LEU A 3 0.02 -15.38 -43.73
C LEU A 3 1.04 -14.81 -42.73
N ALA A 4 1.82 -13.79 -43.11
CA ALA A 4 2.92 -13.27 -42.30
C ALA A 4 2.55 -12.09 -41.39
N LEU A 5 1.30 -11.58 -41.47
CA LEU A 5 0.86 -10.38 -40.73
C LEU A 5 0.07 -10.69 -39.44
N LEU A 6 -0.20 -11.95 -39.12
CA LEU A 6 -0.95 -12.34 -37.91
C LEU A 6 -0.06 -12.69 -36.70
N LEU A 7 1.26 -12.80 -36.89
CA LEU A 7 2.17 -13.16 -35.79
C LEU A 7 2.39 -12.09 -34.70
N PRO A 8 2.27 -10.76 -34.93
CA PRO A 8 2.50 -9.80 -33.85
C PRO A 8 1.29 -9.68 -32.90
N ALA A 9 0.14 -10.28 -33.23
CA ALA A 9 -1.04 -10.28 -32.36
C ALA A 9 -0.96 -11.30 -31.21
N LEU A 10 0.03 -12.20 -31.20
CA LEU A 10 0.24 -13.22 -30.17
C LEU A 10 1.32 -12.87 -29.14
N LEU A 11 1.88 -11.66 -29.17
CA LEU A 11 2.63 -11.12 -28.03
C LEU A 11 1.60 -10.68 -26.99
N VAL A 12 1.06 -11.67 -26.27
CA VAL A 12 0.25 -11.44 -25.07
C VAL A 12 1.12 -10.61 -24.13
N VAL A 13 0.75 -9.35 -23.97
CA VAL A 13 1.29 -8.43 -23.00
C VAL A 13 1.12 -9.07 -21.61
N VAL A 14 2.19 -9.63 -21.05
CA VAL A 14 2.26 -10.21 -19.68
C VAL A 14 2.28 -9.09 -18.62
N ALA A 15 1.50 -8.03 -18.85
CA ALA A 15 1.34 -6.90 -17.93
C ALA A 15 -0.11 -6.74 -17.43
N GLN A 16 -1.03 -7.65 -17.81
CA GLN A 16 -2.38 -7.64 -17.25
C GLN A 16 -2.32 -8.17 -15.82
N VAL A 17 -2.59 -7.29 -14.84
CA VAL A 17 -2.85 -7.68 -13.46
C VAL A 17 -4.00 -8.70 -13.49
N PRO A 18 -3.88 -9.88 -12.85
CA PRO A 18 -4.96 -10.85 -12.82
C PRO A 18 -6.25 -10.18 -12.34
N VAL A 19 -7.32 -10.28 -13.13
CA VAL A 19 -8.63 -9.75 -12.73
C VAL A 19 -9.10 -10.58 -11.53
N PRO A 20 -9.22 -9.99 -10.33
CA PRO A 20 -9.57 -10.78 -9.16
C PRO A 20 -11.04 -11.23 -9.25
N ALA A 21 -11.34 -12.39 -8.69
CA ALA A 21 -12.71 -12.95 -8.69
C ALA A 21 -13.72 -12.06 -7.94
N SER A 22 -13.23 -11.17 -7.07
CA SER A 22 -13.98 -10.09 -6.44
C SER A 22 -13.02 -8.95 -6.09
N PRO A 23 -13.50 -7.70 -5.89
CA PRO A 23 -12.64 -6.63 -5.42
C PRO A 23 -11.87 -7.07 -4.16
N PRO A 24 -10.56 -6.81 -4.05
CA PRO A 24 -9.79 -7.14 -2.86
C PRO A 24 -10.28 -6.35 -1.63
N GLY A 25 -9.82 -6.70 -0.44
CA GLY A 25 -10.21 -6.04 0.81
C GLY A 25 -11.40 -6.68 1.52
N TYR A 26 -11.91 -6.00 2.55
CA TYR A 26 -12.82 -6.61 3.53
C TYR A 26 -14.01 -5.71 3.83
N THR A 27 -15.16 -6.34 4.09
CA THR A 27 -16.35 -5.66 4.62
C THR A 27 -16.24 -5.50 6.14
N ILE A 28 -16.46 -4.28 6.63
CA ILE A 28 -16.49 -3.98 8.06
C ILE A 28 -17.95 -3.90 8.55
N GLY A 29 -18.27 -4.59 9.64
CA GLY A 29 -19.59 -4.52 10.31
C GLY A 29 -20.74 -5.19 9.56
N ASN A 30 -20.45 -6.29 8.85
CA ASN A 30 -21.45 -7.18 8.23
C ASN A 30 -22.39 -6.53 7.20
N GLY A 31 -22.01 -5.40 6.59
CA GLY A 31 -22.78 -4.77 5.52
C GLY A 31 -23.01 -5.72 4.33
N SER A 32 -24.25 -5.77 3.83
CA SER A 32 -24.66 -6.66 2.74
C SER A 32 -24.06 -6.23 1.40
N ALA A 33 -23.82 -7.20 0.53
CA ALA A 33 -23.30 -6.92 -0.81
C ALA A 33 -24.30 -6.13 -1.67
N GLU A 34 -25.58 -6.22 -1.32
CA GLU A 34 -26.75 -5.61 -1.94
C GLU A 34 -27.15 -4.28 -1.28
N ALA A 35 -26.39 -3.83 -0.27
CA ALA A 35 -26.64 -2.58 0.41
C ALA A 35 -26.72 -1.41 -0.59
N SER A 36 -27.73 -0.55 -0.41
CA SER A 36 -28.00 0.61 -1.28
C SER A 36 -26.85 1.62 -1.33
N VAL A 37 -26.03 1.68 -0.29
CA VAL A 37 -24.85 2.55 -0.20
C VAL A 37 -23.62 1.68 0.00
N GLN A 38 -22.67 1.81 -0.93
CA GLN A 38 -21.37 1.14 -0.90
C GLN A 38 -20.30 2.23 -0.71
N LEU A 39 -19.57 2.18 0.40
CA LEU A 39 -18.41 3.04 0.63
C LEU A 39 -17.15 2.19 0.58
N GLU A 40 -16.22 2.55 -0.31
CA GLU A 40 -14.90 1.92 -0.39
C GLU A 40 -13.84 2.91 0.09
N VAL A 41 -12.93 2.44 0.95
CA VAL A 41 -11.82 3.24 1.46
C VAL A 41 -10.53 2.47 1.29
N PHE A 42 -9.54 3.13 0.70
CA PHE A 42 -8.18 2.62 0.55
C PHE A 42 -7.35 3.15 1.72
N VAL A 43 -6.80 2.24 2.51
CA VAL A 43 -6.08 2.59 3.74
C VAL A 43 -4.67 2.05 3.70
N ASP A 44 -3.74 2.93 4.08
CA ASP A 44 -2.41 2.51 4.49
C ASP A 44 -2.39 2.49 6.03
N LEU A 45 -1.97 1.37 6.60
CA LEU A 45 -1.88 1.18 8.06
C LEU A 45 -0.78 2.04 8.70
N LEU A 46 0.08 2.64 7.87
CA LEU A 46 1.11 3.61 8.26
C LEU A 46 0.70 5.07 8.00
N CYS A 47 -0.48 5.33 7.44
CA CYS A 47 -0.91 6.69 7.13
C CYS A 47 -1.65 7.34 8.32
N PRO A 48 -1.25 8.55 8.76
CA PRO A 48 -1.89 9.25 9.87
C PRO A 48 -3.30 9.70 9.48
N TYR A 49 -3.52 10.11 8.22
CA TYR A 49 -4.86 10.47 7.74
C TYR A 49 -5.78 9.25 7.64
N SER A 50 -5.25 8.08 7.26
CA SER A 50 -6.03 6.84 7.31
C SER A 50 -6.41 6.51 8.76
N LYS A 51 -5.48 6.63 9.71
CA LYS A 51 -5.74 6.50 11.15
C LYS A 51 -6.86 7.43 11.63
N ASP A 52 -6.78 8.72 11.29
CA ASP A 52 -7.77 9.72 11.71
C ASP A 52 -9.16 9.44 11.13
N ALA A 53 -9.25 8.91 9.92
CA ALA A 53 -10.51 8.52 9.29
C ALA A 53 -11.21 7.34 10.01
N PHE A 54 -10.47 6.42 10.63
CA PHE A 54 -11.05 5.20 11.23
C PHE A 54 -12.13 5.49 12.28
N GLY A 55 -11.98 6.55 13.07
CA GLY A 55 -12.97 6.91 14.09
C GLY A 55 -14.33 7.23 13.48
N ALA A 56 -14.36 8.01 12.41
CA ALA A 56 -15.59 8.35 11.69
C ALA A 56 -16.19 7.13 10.97
N LEU A 57 -15.34 6.33 10.32
CA LEU A 57 -15.77 5.10 9.63
C LEU A 57 -16.42 4.09 10.58
N LYS A 58 -15.83 3.87 11.76
CA LYS A 58 -16.42 3.01 12.80
C LYS A 58 -17.80 3.52 13.23
N ARG A 59 -17.95 4.84 13.45
CA ARG A 59 -19.25 5.42 13.80
C ARG A 59 -20.28 5.19 12.69
N LEU A 60 -19.92 5.38 11.42
CA LEU A 60 -20.84 5.13 10.29
C LEU A 60 -21.31 3.67 10.27
N VAL A 61 -20.38 2.72 10.38
CA VAL A 61 -20.70 1.29 10.41
C VAL A 61 -21.60 0.94 11.60
N HIS A 62 -21.35 1.51 12.78
CA HIS A 62 -22.16 1.24 13.97
C HIS A 62 -23.60 1.77 13.90
N HIS A 63 -23.82 2.91 13.21
CA HIS A 63 -25.15 3.54 13.15
C HIS A 63 -25.96 3.14 11.92
N ALA A 64 -25.29 2.75 10.83
CA ALA A 64 -25.97 2.41 9.60
C ALA A 64 -26.50 0.96 9.63
N SER A 65 -27.66 0.74 9.01
CA SER A 65 -28.20 -0.61 8.85
C SER A 65 -27.35 -1.42 7.87
N PRO A 66 -26.96 -2.67 8.21
CA PRO A 66 -26.18 -3.52 7.32
C PRO A 66 -26.84 -3.81 5.96
N SER A 67 -28.17 -3.74 5.86
CA SER A 67 -28.89 -3.91 4.58
C SER A 67 -28.90 -2.65 3.71
N ARG A 68 -28.48 -1.50 4.25
CA ARG A 68 -28.49 -0.20 3.55
C ARG A 68 -27.10 0.37 3.32
N PHE A 69 -26.13 0.02 4.16
CA PHE A 69 -24.77 0.52 4.09
C PHE A 69 -23.74 -0.61 4.23
N ARG A 70 -22.73 -0.60 3.37
CA ARG A 70 -21.57 -1.48 3.44
C ARG A 70 -20.31 -0.65 3.29
N LEU A 71 -19.43 -0.75 4.29
CA LEU A 71 -18.07 -0.22 4.23
C LEU A 71 -17.12 -1.33 3.80
N ARG A 72 -16.34 -1.07 2.76
CA ARG A 72 -15.18 -1.88 2.39
C ARG A 72 -13.87 -1.14 2.61
N VAL A 73 -12.91 -1.87 3.17
CA VAL A 73 -11.57 -1.37 3.44
C VAL A 73 -10.58 -2.16 2.59
N HIS A 74 -9.77 -1.44 1.83
CA HIS A 74 -8.78 -1.98 0.91
C HIS A 74 -7.38 -1.62 1.42
N PRO A 75 -6.51 -2.60 1.70
CA PRO A 75 -5.10 -2.31 1.96
C PRO A 75 -4.49 -1.61 0.76
N PHE A 76 -3.89 -0.45 1.00
CA PHE A 76 -3.26 0.38 -0.02
C PHE A 76 -1.92 0.89 0.52
N PRO A 77 -0.90 0.01 0.59
CA PRO A 77 0.40 0.40 1.11
C PRO A 77 1.01 1.46 0.21
N LEU A 78 1.18 2.67 0.75
CA LEU A 78 1.70 3.78 -0.03
C LEU A 78 3.20 3.57 -0.22
N PRO A 79 3.72 3.70 -1.46
CA PRO A 79 5.11 3.36 -1.78
C PRO A 79 6.14 4.26 -1.06
N TYR A 80 5.67 5.37 -0.47
CA TYR A 80 6.45 6.33 0.29
C TYR A 80 6.31 6.20 1.81
N HIS A 81 5.49 5.28 2.32
CA HIS A 81 5.49 4.94 3.74
C HIS A 81 6.39 3.72 3.95
N HIS A 82 7.48 3.93 4.69
CA HIS A 82 8.46 2.88 4.94
C HIS A 82 7.81 1.68 5.63
N GLN A 83 7.93 0.49 5.05
CA GLN A 83 7.34 -0.78 5.50
C GLN A 83 5.82 -0.91 5.25
N ALA A 84 5.17 0.01 4.53
CA ALA A 84 3.72 -0.08 4.32
C ALA A 84 3.30 -1.42 3.71
N TYR A 85 4.08 -1.93 2.75
CA TYR A 85 3.85 -3.23 2.14
C TYR A 85 3.96 -4.39 3.16
N SER A 86 5.05 -4.43 3.94
CA SER A 86 5.26 -5.44 4.99
C SER A 86 4.14 -5.41 6.03
N VAL A 87 3.68 -4.22 6.41
CA VAL A 87 2.59 -4.06 7.39
C VAL A 87 1.24 -4.48 6.81
N ALA A 88 0.97 -4.17 5.54
CA ALA A 88 -0.21 -4.68 4.85
C ALA A 88 -0.20 -6.21 4.79
N GLN A 89 0.95 -6.84 4.48
CA GLN A 89 1.10 -8.30 4.50
C GLN A 89 0.89 -8.89 5.89
N ALA A 90 1.47 -8.28 6.93
CA ALA A 90 1.30 -8.74 8.31
C ALA A 90 -0.15 -8.65 8.77
N SER A 91 -0.82 -7.54 8.48
CA SER A 91 -2.25 -7.35 8.76
C SER A 91 -3.10 -8.42 8.07
N GLU A 92 -2.82 -8.70 6.79
CA GLU A 92 -3.56 -9.73 6.07
C GLU A 92 -3.30 -11.13 6.65
N THR A 93 -2.04 -11.44 6.98
CA THR A 93 -1.67 -12.72 7.60
C THR A 93 -2.40 -12.93 8.93
N ILE A 94 -2.43 -11.90 9.78
CA ILE A 94 -3.16 -11.92 11.05
C ILE A 94 -4.66 -12.09 10.81
N HIS A 95 -5.22 -11.38 9.82
CA HIS A 95 -6.63 -11.50 9.47
C HIS A 95 -6.98 -12.93 9.04
N LEU A 96 -6.18 -13.52 8.14
CA LEU A 96 -6.37 -14.87 7.66
C LEU A 96 -6.34 -15.90 8.80
N ALA A 97 -5.39 -15.74 9.74
CA ALA A 97 -5.20 -16.64 10.87
C ALA A 97 -6.25 -16.50 11.97
N THR A 98 -6.72 -15.27 12.24
CA THR A 98 -7.53 -14.98 13.44
C THR A 98 -8.98 -14.60 13.12
N LYS A 99 -9.29 -14.33 11.85
CA LYS A 99 -10.54 -13.71 11.39
C LYS A 99 -10.86 -12.37 12.07
N ARG A 100 -9.85 -11.70 12.64
CA ARG A 100 -9.96 -10.36 13.21
C ARG A 100 -9.39 -9.34 12.24
N HIS A 101 -9.97 -8.14 12.22
CA HIS A 101 -9.37 -6.99 11.57
C HIS A 101 -8.56 -6.25 12.62
N ASN A 102 -7.23 -6.30 12.52
CA ASN A 102 -6.36 -5.53 13.39
C ASN A 102 -5.87 -4.29 12.65
N PHE A 103 -6.23 -3.11 13.16
CA PHE A 103 -5.76 -1.82 12.66
C PHE A 103 -4.74 -1.17 13.60
N ASP A 104 -4.32 -1.88 14.65
CA ASP A 104 -3.16 -1.51 15.46
C ASP A 104 -1.91 -1.86 14.63
N GLY A 105 -1.12 -0.98 14.03
CA GLY A 105 -1.08 0.48 13.98
C GLY A 105 0.38 0.84 13.68
N GLN A 106 0.62 1.85 12.83
CA GLN A 106 1.94 2.42 12.52
C GLN A 106 2.89 2.53 13.73
N ALA A 107 2.38 3.03 14.85
CA ALA A 107 3.17 3.35 16.04
C ALA A 107 3.91 2.13 16.62
N ASN A 108 3.28 0.95 16.63
CA ASN A 108 3.90 -0.26 17.19
C ASN A 108 5.03 -0.79 16.30
N VAL A 109 4.90 -0.64 14.98
CA VAL A 109 5.93 -1.07 14.02
C VAL A 109 7.07 -0.06 13.97
N THR A 110 6.76 1.25 13.91
CA THR A 110 7.78 2.31 13.95
C THR A 110 8.63 2.23 15.22
N ALA A 111 8.03 1.92 16.38
CA ALA A 111 8.77 1.72 17.62
C ALA A 111 9.76 0.53 17.55
N GLN A 112 9.35 -0.59 16.96
CA GLN A 112 10.25 -1.75 16.79
C GLN A 112 11.39 -1.47 15.80
N LEU A 113 11.10 -0.73 14.72
CA LEU A 113 12.13 -0.32 13.75
C LEU A 113 13.15 0.66 14.38
N ALA A 114 12.68 1.61 15.18
CA ALA A 114 13.54 2.53 15.90
C ALA A 114 14.49 1.78 16.85
N GLN A 115 13.96 0.77 17.57
CA GLN A 115 14.77 -0.09 18.43
C GLN A 115 15.87 -0.81 17.64
N LEU A 116 15.55 -1.42 16.50
CA LEU A 116 16.53 -2.11 15.65
C LEU A 116 17.58 -1.14 15.06
N ALA A 117 17.14 0.05 14.63
CA ALA A 117 18.01 1.06 14.04
C ALA A 117 19.06 1.55 15.05
N HIS A 118 18.67 1.84 16.28
CA HIS A 118 19.60 2.24 17.33
C HIS A 118 20.58 1.12 17.73
N GLN A 119 20.12 -0.14 17.72
CA GLN A 119 21.00 -1.30 17.97
C GLN A 119 22.05 -1.48 16.86
N THR A 120 21.65 -1.30 15.61
CA THR A 120 22.50 -1.53 14.43
C THR A 120 23.44 -0.35 14.17
N PHE A 121 22.96 0.87 14.40
CA PHE A 121 23.68 2.11 14.15
C PHE A 121 23.83 2.90 15.46
N PRO A 122 24.77 2.54 16.33
CA PRO A 122 24.87 3.11 17.68
C PRO A 122 25.19 4.62 17.72
N ARG A 123 25.57 5.23 16.59
CA ARG A 123 25.77 6.68 16.45
C ARG A 123 24.50 7.44 16.02
N LEU A 124 23.45 6.74 15.62
CA LEU A 124 22.17 7.32 15.24
C LEU A 124 21.44 7.76 16.50
N THR A 125 21.26 9.07 16.67
CA THR A 125 20.49 9.60 17.80
C THR A 125 18.99 9.48 17.53
N SER A 126 18.18 9.47 18.59
CA SER A 126 16.71 9.47 18.44
C SER A 126 16.23 10.73 17.71
N GLU A 127 16.85 11.89 17.93
CA GLU A 127 16.52 13.12 17.20
C GLU A 127 16.77 12.99 15.69
N GLN A 128 17.91 12.43 15.28
CA GLN A 128 18.22 12.18 13.88
C GLN A 128 17.26 11.17 13.24
N TRP A 129 16.84 10.16 14.00
CA TRP A 129 15.84 9.21 13.55
C TRP A 129 14.48 9.88 13.38
N GLU A 130 13.98 10.60 14.38
CA GLU A 130 12.67 11.27 14.31
C GLU A 130 12.62 12.35 13.21
N ASP A 131 13.71 13.08 12.98
CA ASP A 131 13.83 14.06 11.87
C ASP A 131 13.75 13.37 10.49
N GLY A 132 14.39 12.21 10.35
CA GLY A 132 14.41 11.48 9.07
C GLY A 132 13.20 10.57 8.84
N MET A 133 12.64 10.00 9.89
CA MET A 133 11.83 8.78 9.89
C MET A 133 10.66 8.85 10.90
N SER A 134 9.65 9.67 10.58
CA SER A 134 8.41 9.78 11.38
C SER A 134 7.49 8.55 11.29
N GLY A 135 7.75 7.65 10.33
CA GLY A 135 6.88 6.52 10.00
C GLY A 135 5.57 6.88 9.27
N HIS A 136 5.17 8.17 9.26
CA HIS A 136 3.96 8.67 8.60
C HIS A 136 4.24 9.64 7.44
N GLY A 137 5.51 9.90 7.15
CA GLY A 137 5.94 10.91 6.18
C GLY A 137 5.85 12.34 6.72
N GLY A 138 5.97 13.32 5.83
CA GLY A 138 5.94 14.76 6.13
C GLY A 138 7.28 15.38 6.50
N THR A 139 8.36 14.60 6.57
CA THR A 139 9.72 15.10 6.80
C THR A 139 10.35 15.59 5.48
N ALA A 140 11.43 16.36 5.57
CA ALA A 140 12.21 16.73 4.37
C ALA A 140 12.70 15.49 3.61
N ARG A 141 13.10 14.44 4.33
CA ARG A 141 13.54 13.16 3.75
C ARG A 141 12.41 12.41 3.06
N ASP A 142 11.21 12.41 3.63
CA ASP A 142 10.02 11.88 2.96
C ASP A 142 9.74 12.62 1.64
N SER A 143 9.85 13.94 1.63
CA SER A 143 9.69 14.74 0.40
C SER A 143 10.72 14.35 -0.66
N ASP A 144 12.00 14.26 -0.30
CA ASP A 144 13.08 13.87 -1.22
C ASP A 144 12.82 12.49 -1.84
N MET A 145 12.41 11.51 -1.02
CA MET A 145 12.14 10.15 -1.49
C MET A 145 10.88 10.06 -2.36
N ARG A 146 9.85 10.86 -2.08
CA ARG A 146 8.67 10.96 -2.96
C ARG A 146 9.03 11.51 -4.33
N VAL A 147 9.92 12.51 -4.39
CA VAL A 147 10.40 13.06 -5.66
C VAL A 147 11.18 11.98 -6.42
N ALA A 148 12.10 11.28 -5.76
CA ALA A 148 12.86 10.19 -6.37
C ALA A 148 11.95 9.08 -6.92
N TRP A 149 10.95 8.64 -6.16
CA TRP A 149 9.96 7.65 -6.59
C TRP A 149 9.14 8.13 -7.81
N LYS A 150 8.61 9.36 -7.76
CA LYS A 150 7.84 9.94 -8.87
C LYS A 150 8.67 10.10 -10.13
N TYR A 151 9.95 10.44 -10.00
CA TYR A 151 10.89 10.47 -11.11
C TYR A 151 11.11 9.08 -11.73
N ALA A 152 11.26 8.03 -10.91
CA ALA A 152 11.32 6.67 -11.43
C ALA A 152 10.02 6.29 -12.18
N CYS A 153 8.85 6.59 -11.62
CA CYS A 153 7.57 6.34 -12.29
C CYS A 153 7.42 7.14 -13.60
N SER A 154 7.89 8.38 -13.67
CA SER A 154 7.83 9.18 -14.91
C SER A 154 8.74 8.64 -16.01
N ARG A 155 9.73 7.82 -15.64
CA ARG A 155 10.61 7.06 -16.53
C ARG A 155 10.05 5.70 -16.93
N GLY A 156 8.81 5.37 -16.54
CA GLY A 156 8.18 4.08 -16.82
C GLY A 156 8.73 2.92 -15.97
N VAL A 157 9.51 3.22 -14.92
CA VAL A 157 10.02 2.18 -14.01
C VAL A 157 8.90 1.68 -13.13
N THR A 158 8.62 0.38 -13.20
CA THR A 158 7.59 -0.30 -12.41
C THR A 158 8.15 -1.43 -11.53
N GLY A 159 9.46 -1.65 -11.55
CA GLY A 159 10.14 -2.71 -10.81
C GLY A 159 11.64 -2.46 -10.71
N THR A 160 12.35 -3.34 -10.00
CA THR A 160 13.80 -3.24 -9.79
C THR A 160 14.47 -4.62 -9.89
N PRO A 161 15.65 -4.75 -10.52
CA PRO A 161 16.37 -3.69 -11.23
C PRO A 161 15.66 -3.26 -12.53
N THR A 162 15.97 -2.07 -13.02
CA THR A 162 15.62 -1.59 -14.38
C THR A 162 16.79 -0.74 -14.84
N PHE A 163 17.37 -1.10 -15.99
CA PHE A 163 18.58 -0.46 -16.51
C PHE A 163 18.24 0.52 -17.63
N PHE A 164 18.97 1.64 -17.67
CA PHE A 164 18.96 2.55 -18.79
C PHE A 164 20.40 2.73 -19.28
N LEU A 165 20.61 2.59 -20.59
CA LEU A 165 21.84 3.01 -21.26
C LEU A 165 21.46 4.14 -22.22
N ASN A 166 21.94 5.36 -21.96
CA ASN A 166 21.60 6.55 -22.73
C ASN A 166 20.07 6.73 -22.91
N ASP A 167 19.34 6.65 -21.80
CA ASP A 167 17.87 6.76 -21.75
C ASP A 167 17.07 5.66 -22.47
N VAL A 168 17.75 4.65 -23.02
CA VAL A 168 17.09 3.45 -23.58
C VAL A 168 17.04 2.38 -22.50
N VAL A 169 15.85 1.83 -22.24
CA VAL A 169 15.67 0.68 -21.35
C VAL A 169 16.47 -0.49 -21.91
N VAL A 170 17.28 -1.12 -21.07
CA VAL A 170 18.02 -2.34 -21.40
C VAL A 170 17.49 -3.46 -20.51
N ASP A 171 17.17 -4.59 -21.14
CA ASP A 171 16.72 -5.78 -20.43
C ASP A 171 17.83 -6.29 -19.49
N ASP A 172 17.42 -6.92 -18.38
CA ASP A 172 18.34 -7.58 -17.46
C ASP A 172 19.12 -8.67 -18.24
N PRO A 173 20.46 -8.75 -18.14
CA PRO A 173 21.26 -9.80 -18.79
C PRO A 173 20.84 -11.24 -18.46
#